data_AF-A0A1Y4IXV0-F1
#
_entry.id   AF-A0A1Y4IXV0-F1
#
_cell.length_a   1.000
_cell.length_b   1.000
_cell.length_c   1.000
_cell.angle_alpha   90.00
_cell.angle_beta   90.00
_cell.angle_gamma   90.00
#
_symmetry.space_group_name_H-M   'P 1'
#
loop_
_entity.id
_entity.type
_entity.pdbx_description
1 polymer ?
#
loop_
_entity_poly.entity_id
_entity_poly.type
_entity_poly.pdbx_seq_one_letter_code
_entity_poly.pdbx_strand_id
1 'polypeptide(L)'
;MGELKQNYYGSLCTEMYEILQEQAPQNELDFYLSYAEKGKKILEPLCGSGRFLVPFLERGFDISGMDLSGEMLAPGGKFVFAVDTVFDRCEEDSDYKVNVSVKTKEGYDLILKGKNHYDEKTQTQFSPSIYELYRGAELLQSETMDFQTHLYRHGEMDEYLRGCGFQGISVYSSYRKEPAVNDQCEMLIYECS
;
A
#
# COMPACT_ATOMS: atom_id res chain seq x y z
N MET A 1 4.65 15.09 -22.85
CA MET A 1 4.05 13.92 -22.17
C MET A 1 5.16 12.89 -22.05
N GLY A 2 5.74 12.72 -20.86
CA GLY A 2 6.65 11.61 -20.62
C GLY A 2 5.88 10.30 -20.70
N GLU A 3 6.49 9.25 -21.23
CA GLU A 3 5.91 7.91 -21.19
C GLU A 3 5.57 7.55 -19.74
N LEU A 4 4.32 7.15 -19.48
CA LEU A 4 3.94 6.53 -18.21
C LEU A 4 4.76 5.24 -18.09
N LYS A 5 5.84 5.29 -17.33
CA LYS A 5 6.66 4.13 -17.06
C LYS A 5 5.90 3.29 -16.04
N GLN A 6 5.35 2.16 -16.49
CA GLN A 6 4.69 1.22 -15.59
C GLN A 6 5.75 0.66 -14.62
N ASN A 7 5.63 0.99 -13.34
CA ASN A 7 6.47 0.42 -12.30
C ASN A 7 6.00 -1.01 -12.03
N TYR A 8 6.82 -1.98 -12.44
CA TYR A 8 6.56 -3.41 -12.20
C TYR A 8 7.28 -3.84 -10.93
N TYR A 9 6.58 -4.55 -10.04
CA TYR A 9 7.18 -5.16 -8.87
C TYR A 9 8.07 -6.33 -9.31
N GLY A 10 9.39 -6.16 -9.16
CA GLY A 10 10.37 -7.20 -9.43
C GLY A 10 10.25 -8.38 -8.48
N SER A 11 10.89 -9.49 -8.84
CA SER A 11 10.84 -10.73 -8.07
C SER A 11 11.45 -10.57 -6.66
N LEU A 12 12.55 -9.82 -6.55
CA LEU A 12 13.22 -9.57 -5.27
C LEU A 12 12.41 -8.65 -4.36
N CYS A 13 11.72 -7.67 -4.94
CA CYS A 13 10.82 -6.82 -4.17
C CYS A 13 9.64 -7.62 -3.60
N THR A 14 9.06 -8.51 -4.42
CA THR A 14 7.94 -9.36 -4.01
C THR A 14 8.37 -10.32 -2.89
N GLU A 15 9.50 -11.00 -3.04
CA GLU A 15 10.03 -11.90 -2.02
C GLU A 15 10.35 -11.17 -0.71
N MET A 16 11.00 -9.99 -0.78
CA MET A 16 11.25 -9.19 0.41
C MET A 16 9.95 -8.77 1.09
N TYR A 17 8.94 -8.36 0.32
CA TYR A 17 7.64 -7.97 0.87
C TYR A 17 6.98 -9.14 1.60
N GLU A 18 6.97 -10.34 1.03
CA GLU A 18 6.42 -11.54 1.68
C GLU A 18 7.14 -11.89 3.00
N ILE A 19 8.47 -11.69 3.06
CA ILE A 19 9.25 -11.93 4.28
C ILE A 19 8.91 -10.90 5.36
N LEU A 20 8.82 -9.62 5.00
CA LEU A 20 8.58 -8.53 5.94
C LEU A 20 7.11 -8.45 6.40
N GLN A 21 6.18 -8.85 5.53
CA GLN A 21 4.74 -8.64 5.68
C GLN A 21 3.97 -9.96 5.61
N GLU A 22 4.51 -11.01 6.23
CA GLU A 22 3.94 -12.38 6.19
C GLU A 22 2.49 -12.43 6.69
N GLN A 23 2.16 -11.65 7.72
CA GLN A 23 0.82 -11.61 8.32
C GLN A 23 0.30 -10.19 8.40
N ALA A 24 -1.01 -10.03 8.22
CA ALA A 24 -1.70 -8.76 8.47
C ALA A 24 -1.55 -8.38 9.96
N PRO A 25 -1.16 -7.14 10.28
CA PRO A 25 -1.24 -6.65 11.65
C PRO A 25 -2.67 -6.75 12.18
N GLN A 26 -2.84 -7.32 13.38
CA GLN A 26 -4.16 -7.71 13.89
C GLN A 26 -5.13 -6.52 14.02
N ASN A 27 -4.64 -5.35 14.43
CA ASN A 27 -5.44 -4.13 14.55
C ASN A 27 -5.98 -3.64 13.20
N GLU A 28 -5.22 -3.79 12.12
CA GLU A 28 -5.63 -3.43 10.76
C GLU A 28 -6.66 -4.44 10.24
N LEU A 29 -6.37 -5.73 10.44
CA LEU A 29 -7.29 -6.80 10.07
C LEU A 29 -8.63 -6.65 10.80
N ASP A 30 -8.62 -6.37 12.10
CA ASP A 30 -9.82 -6.14 12.91
C ASP A 30 -10.59 -4.91 12.41
N PHE A 31 -9.89 -3.85 12.02
CA PHE A 31 -10.52 -2.67 11.42
C PHE A 31 -11.27 -3.02 10.13
N TYR A 32 -10.65 -3.72 9.19
CA TYR A 32 -11.32 -4.11 7.94
C TYR A 32 -12.44 -5.12 8.19
N LEU A 33 -12.24 -6.09 9.08
CA LEU A 33 -13.27 -7.05 9.48
C LEU A 33 -14.48 -6.35 10.11
N SER A 34 -14.32 -5.19 10.74
CA SER A 34 -15.43 -4.41 11.30
C SER A 34 -16.46 -3.94 10.26
N TYR A 35 -16.09 -3.92 8.97
CA TYR A 35 -17.00 -3.59 7.86
C TYR A 35 -17.64 -4.82 7.22
N ALA A 36 -17.14 -6.01 7.53
CA ALA A 36 -17.54 -7.25 6.86
C ALA A 36 -18.84 -7.80 7.44
N GLU A 37 -19.82 -8.07 6.56
CA GLU A 37 -21.08 -8.72 6.94
C GLU A 37 -21.30 -9.97 6.10
N LYS A 38 -21.79 -11.05 6.72
CA LYS A 38 -22.11 -12.29 6.01
C LYS A 38 -23.22 -12.05 4.98
N GLY A 39 -23.04 -12.62 3.78
CA GLY A 39 -23.96 -12.48 2.67
C GLY A 39 -23.79 -11.20 1.84
N LYS A 40 -22.86 -10.30 2.21
CA LYS A 40 -22.43 -9.19 1.34
C LYS A 40 -21.21 -9.61 0.53
N LYS A 41 -21.14 -9.13 -0.71
CA LYS A 41 -19.95 -9.24 -1.55
C LYS A 41 -18.91 -8.21 -1.10
N ILE A 42 -17.67 -8.67 -0.92
CA ILE A 42 -16.52 -7.84 -0.55
C ILE A 42 -15.52 -7.90 -1.68
N LEU A 43 -14.88 -6.78 -1.98
CA LEU A 43 -13.77 -6.71 -2.92
C LEU A 43 -12.55 -6.13 -2.22
N GLU A 44 -11.41 -6.81 -2.33
CA GLU A 44 -10.10 -6.28 -1.98
C GLU A 44 -9.31 -5.96 -3.26
N PRO A 45 -9.21 -4.69 -3.66
CA PRO A 45 -8.32 -4.29 -4.75
C PRO A 45 -6.86 -4.27 -4.28
N LEU A 46 -5.93 -4.48 -5.22
CA LEU A 46 -4.49 -4.58 -4.99
C LEU A 46 -4.15 -5.64 -3.93
N CYS A 47 -4.84 -6.79 -4.00
CA CYS A 47 -4.78 -7.80 -2.94
C CYS A 47 -3.42 -8.52 -2.84
N GLY A 48 -2.53 -8.40 -3.83
CA GLY A 48 -1.21 -9.03 -3.85
C GLY A 48 -1.29 -10.53 -3.54
N SER A 49 -0.49 -10.98 -2.57
CA SER A 49 -0.47 -12.36 -2.07
C SER A 49 -1.68 -12.73 -1.19
N GLY A 50 -2.61 -11.80 -0.95
CA GLY A 50 -3.85 -12.04 -0.20
C GLY A 50 -3.71 -11.91 1.31
N ARG A 51 -2.81 -11.04 1.79
CA ARG A 51 -2.52 -10.83 3.22
C ARG A 51 -3.77 -10.54 4.07
N PHE A 52 -4.73 -9.79 3.53
CA PHE A 52 -6.05 -9.60 4.17
C PHE A 52 -7.13 -10.48 3.54
N LEU A 53 -7.03 -10.81 2.25
CA LEU A 53 -7.97 -11.65 1.51
C LEU A 53 -8.19 -13.02 2.18
N VAL A 54 -7.09 -13.72 2.48
CA VAL A 54 -7.09 -15.07 3.02
C VAL A 54 -7.79 -15.11 4.39
N PRO A 55 -7.45 -14.24 5.37
CA PRO A 55 -8.18 -14.14 6.63
C PRO A 55 -9.71 -13.98 6.49
N PHE A 56 -10.19 -13.26 5.47
CA PHE A 56 -11.63 -13.10 5.21
C PHE A 56 -12.25 -14.38 4.64
N LEU A 57 -11.57 -15.03 3.68
CA LEU A 57 -11.99 -16.31 3.12
C LEU A 57 -12.08 -17.40 4.19
N GLU A 58 -11.08 -17.53 5.05
CA GLU A 58 -11.05 -18.51 6.15
C GLU A 58 -12.18 -18.30 7.15
N ARG A 59 -12.59 -17.05 7.37
CA ARG A 59 -13.74 -16.71 8.21
C ARG A 59 -15.07 -16.95 7.49
N GLY A 60 -15.07 -17.31 6.20
CA GLY A 60 -16.23 -17.63 5.37
C GLY A 60 -16.95 -16.41 4.81
N PHE A 61 -16.24 -15.31 4.53
CA PHE A 61 -16.82 -14.14 3.85
C PHE A 61 -16.83 -14.36 2.33
N ASP A 62 -17.83 -13.77 1.65
CA ASP A 62 -17.91 -13.75 0.18
C ASP A 62 -17.04 -12.59 -0.33
N ILE A 63 -15.73 -12.81 -0.35
CA ILE A 63 -14.71 -11.83 -0.74
C ILE A 63 -14.02 -12.25 -2.04
N SER A 64 -13.80 -11.28 -2.92
CA SER A 64 -12.95 -11.41 -4.11
C SER A 64 -11.74 -10.50 -3.97
N GLY A 65 -10.58 -10.95 -4.45
CA GLY A 65 -9.38 -10.12 -4.59
C GLY A 65 -9.16 -9.74 -6.05
N MET A 66 -8.66 -8.53 -6.30
CA MET A 66 -8.18 -8.12 -7.63
C MET A 66 -6.81 -7.48 -7.52
N ASP A 67 -5.90 -7.81 -8.43
CA ASP A 67 -4.61 -7.14 -8.61
C ASP A 67 -4.38 -6.87 -10.09
N LEU A 68 -3.70 -5.76 -10.42
CA LEU A 68 -3.41 -5.24 -11.77
C LEU A 68 -4.39 -5.66 -12.90
N SER A 69 -5.71 -5.53 -12.68
CA SER A 69 -6.77 -5.25 -13.67
C SER A 69 -8.11 -5.09 -12.94
N GLY A 70 -8.96 -4.16 -13.40
CA GLY A 70 -10.14 -3.70 -12.64
C GLY A 70 -11.46 -4.23 -13.16
N GLU A 71 -12.33 -4.67 -12.25
CA GLU A 71 -13.78 -4.45 -12.25
C GLU A 71 -14.44 -5.01 -10.96
N MET A 72 -15.12 -4.15 -10.18
CA MET A 72 -16.42 -4.40 -9.49
C MET A 72 -16.59 -3.57 -8.20
N LEU A 73 -17.48 -2.58 -8.23
CA LEU A 73 -18.22 -2.17 -7.02
C LEU A 73 -19.71 -2.42 -7.31
N ALA A 74 -20.35 -3.26 -6.51
CA ALA A 74 -21.79 -3.50 -6.61
C ALA A 74 -22.59 -2.38 -5.90
N PRO A 75 -23.82 -2.05 -6.33
CA PRO A 75 -24.68 -1.10 -5.62
C PRO A 75 -24.84 -1.46 -4.14
N GLY A 76 -24.52 -0.50 -3.24
CA GLY A 76 -24.58 -0.68 -1.79
C GLY A 76 -23.32 -1.29 -1.13
N GLY A 77 -22.25 -1.50 -1.89
CA GLY A 77 -20.94 -1.87 -1.34
C GLY A 77 -20.26 -0.69 -0.63
N LYS A 78 -19.44 -0.98 0.39
CA LYS A 78 -18.55 0.01 1.02
C LYS A 78 -17.18 -0.08 0.37
N PHE A 79 -16.62 1.07 -0.01
CA PHE A 79 -15.23 1.15 -0.45
C PHE A 79 -14.40 1.75 0.68
N VAL A 80 -13.47 0.96 1.23
CA VAL A 80 -12.62 1.37 2.35
C VAL A 80 -11.16 1.24 1.94
N PHE A 81 -10.41 2.33 1.99
CA PHE A 81 -8.99 2.35 1.60
C PHE A 81 -8.21 3.39 2.40
N ALA A 82 -6.91 3.21 2.50
CA ALA A 82 -6.00 4.16 3.13
C ALA A 82 -5.15 4.86 2.06
N VAL A 83 -4.79 6.11 2.33
CA VAL A 83 -3.76 6.84 1.58
C VAL A 83 -2.77 7.46 2.55
N ASP A 84 -1.51 7.52 2.15
CA ASP A 84 -0.47 8.20 2.91
C ASP A 84 -0.60 9.72 2.73
N THR A 85 -0.27 10.47 3.78
CA THR A 85 -0.36 11.93 3.73
C THR A 85 0.99 12.59 3.52
N VAL A 86 0.96 13.89 3.21
CA VAL A 86 2.16 14.73 3.15
C VAL A 86 2.96 14.78 4.47
N PHE A 87 2.37 14.38 5.60
CA PHE A 87 3.04 14.28 6.89
C PHE A 87 3.92 13.04 6.99
N ASP A 88 3.56 11.97 6.28
CA ASP A 88 4.33 10.72 6.21
C ASP A 88 5.50 10.78 5.21
N ARG A 89 5.76 11.96 4.62
CA ARG A 89 6.87 12.12 3.67
C ARG A 89 8.20 11.73 4.30
N CYS A 90 9.02 11.04 3.53
CA CYS A 90 10.37 10.69 3.95
C CYS A 90 11.31 11.91 3.82
N GLU A 91 12.37 11.92 4.64
CA GLU A 91 13.44 12.92 4.51
C GLU A 91 14.23 12.74 3.22
N GLU A 92 14.78 13.84 2.70
CA GLU A 92 15.62 13.83 1.49
C GLU A 92 16.95 13.10 1.75
N ASP A 93 17.35 12.23 0.82
CA ASP A 93 18.60 11.48 0.87
C ASP A 93 19.51 11.83 -0.32
N SER A 94 20.77 12.17 -0.05
CA SER A 94 21.76 12.39 -1.12
C SER A 94 22.20 11.08 -1.79
N ASP A 95 22.36 10.02 -0.99
CA ASP A 95 22.99 8.76 -1.39
C ASP A 95 22.13 7.55 -1.03
N TYR A 96 22.31 6.45 -1.77
CA TYR A 96 21.68 5.18 -1.44
C TYR A 96 22.24 4.65 -0.12
N LYS A 97 21.33 4.32 0.80
CA LYS A 97 21.63 3.68 2.09
C LYS A 97 20.99 2.31 2.13
N VAL A 98 21.52 1.39 2.95
CA VAL A 98 20.85 0.12 3.22
C VAL A 98 19.66 0.39 4.13
N ASN A 99 18.46 0.13 3.63
CA ASN A 99 17.22 0.31 4.39
C ASN A 99 16.84 -0.99 5.12
N VAL A 100 16.95 -2.13 4.44
CA VAL A 100 16.54 -3.44 4.95
C VAL A 100 17.51 -4.52 4.49
N SER A 101 17.74 -5.51 5.35
CA SER A 101 18.45 -6.75 5.02
C SER A 101 17.73 -7.92 5.68
N VAL A 102 17.33 -8.90 4.87
CA VAL A 102 16.64 -10.12 5.32
C VAL A 102 17.31 -11.37 4.75
N LYS A 103 16.99 -12.53 5.33
CA LYS A 103 17.38 -13.83 4.80
C LYS A 103 16.22 -14.46 4.04
N THR A 104 16.49 -14.93 2.82
CA THR A 104 15.52 -15.76 2.08
C THR A 104 15.35 -17.13 2.73
N LYS A 105 14.35 -17.90 2.29
CA LYS A 105 14.11 -19.27 2.78
C LYS A 105 15.29 -20.20 2.47
N GLU A 106 16.01 -19.94 1.39
CA GLU A 106 17.21 -20.65 0.95
C GLU A 106 18.49 -20.18 1.67
N GLY A 107 18.40 -19.13 2.48
CA GLY A 107 19.50 -18.59 3.29
C GLY A 107 20.34 -17.50 2.60
N TYR A 108 19.90 -16.98 1.45
CA TYR A 108 20.54 -15.87 0.76
C TYR A 108 20.29 -14.55 1.47
N ASP A 109 21.23 -13.59 1.35
CA ASP A 109 21.05 -12.23 1.84
C ASP A 109 20.29 -11.42 0.79
N LEU A 110 19.11 -10.92 1.13
CA LEU A 110 18.34 -10.02 0.30
C LEU A 110 18.37 -8.62 0.91
N ILE A 111 18.99 -7.69 0.20
CA ILE A 111 19.30 -6.33 0.68
C ILE A 111 18.53 -5.31 -0.16
N LEU A 112 17.84 -4.39 0.52
CA LEU A 112 17.21 -3.22 -0.09
C LEU A 112 18.04 -1.99 0.26
N LYS A 113 18.51 -1.31 -0.78
CA LYS A 113 19.07 0.03 -0.70
C LYS A 113 18.11 1.02 -1.30
N GLY A 114 17.84 2.11 -0.60
CA GLY A 114 16.93 3.13 -1.05
C GLY A 114 17.48 4.52 -0.79
N LYS A 115 16.85 5.48 -1.43
CA LYS A 115 16.94 6.90 -1.09
C LYS A 115 15.60 7.55 -1.39
N ASN A 116 15.37 8.73 -0.84
CA ASN A 116 14.10 9.42 -0.95
C ASN A 116 14.28 10.83 -1.51
N HIS A 117 13.32 11.24 -2.32
CA HIS A 117 13.16 12.61 -2.79
C HIS A 117 11.67 12.98 -2.78
N TYR A 118 11.33 14.16 -2.27
CA TYR A 118 9.95 14.64 -2.29
C TYR A 118 9.80 15.89 -3.16
N ASP A 119 8.92 15.81 -4.17
CA ASP A 119 8.57 16.96 -5.00
C ASP A 119 7.30 17.65 -4.46
N GLU A 120 7.48 18.82 -3.85
CA GLU A 120 6.38 19.60 -3.27
C GLU A 120 5.33 20.05 -4.30
N LYS A 121 5.70 20.20 -5.59
CA LYS A 121 4.78 20.68 -6.62
C LYS A 121 3.79 19.62 -7.06
N THR A 122 4.26 18.39 -7.16
CA THR A 122 3.46 17.23 -7.59
C THR A 122 2.95 16.43 -6.40
N GLN A 123 3.39 16.76 -5.18
CA GLN A 123 3.12 15.98 -3.96
C GLN A 123 3.55 14.52 -4.09
N THR A 124 4.60 14.25 -4.87
CA THR A 124 5.07 12.89 -5.13
C THR A 124 6.33 12.58 -4.32
N GLN A 125 6.26 11.53 -3.51
CA GLN A 125 7.42 10.88 -2.91
C GLN A 125 8.02 9.90 -3.94
N PHE A 126 9.29 10.11 -4.26
CA PHE A 126 10.09 9.18 -5.05
C PHE A 126 10.97 8.38 -4.09
N SER A 127 10.97 7.06 -4.26
CA SER A 127 11.79 6.13 -3.50
C SER A 127 12.56 5.19 -4.44
N PRO A 128 13.58 5.71 -5.17
CA PRO A 128 14.49 4.89 -5.94
C PRO A 128 15.13 3.83 -5.06
N SER A 129 15.00 2.59 -5.49
CA SER A 129 15.31 1.39 -4.72
C SER A 129 16.13 0.41 -5.56
N ILE A 130 17.10 -0.23 -4.92
CA ILE A 130 17.96 -1.28 -5.47
C ILE A 130 17.83 -2.49 -4.55
N TYR A 131 17.31 -3.58 -5.09
CA TYR A 131 17.27 -4.87 -4.45
C TYR A 131 18.46 -5.68 -4.93
N GLU A 132 19.17 -6.33 -4.02
CA GLU A 132 20.34 -7.14 -4.32
C GLU A 132 20.26 -8.45 -3.54
N LEU A 133 20.40 -9.57 -4.24
CA LEU A 133 20.41 -10.92 -3.67
C LEU A 133 21.84 -11.47 -3.66
N TYR A 134 22.32 -11.92 -2.52
CA TYR A 134 23.68 -12.43 -2.34
C TYR A 134 23.72 -13.84 -1.77
N ARG A 135 24.73 -14.60 -2.22
CA ARG A 135 25.18 -15.83 -1.59
C ARG A 135 26.57 -15.60 -1.01
N GLY A 136 26.63 -15.24 0.27
CA GLY A 136 27.89 -14.78 0.88
C GLY A 136 28.36 -13.48 0.24
N ALA A 137 29.55 -13.47 -0.35
CA ALA A 137 30.10 -12.29 -1.04
C ALA A 137 29.71 -12.21 -2.53
N GLU A 138 29.05 -13.23 -3.08
CA GLU A 138 28.67 -13.29 -4.49
C GLU A 138 27.30 -12.62 -4.70
N LEU A 139 27.24 -11.59 -5.54
CA LEU A 139 25.98 -11.00 -6.01
C LEU A 139 25.33 -11.92 -7.05
N LEU A 140 24.14 -12.44 -6.74
CA LEU A 140 23.39 -13.33 -7.62
C LEU A 140 22.46 -12.56 -8.57
N GLN A 141 21.77 -11.55 -8.06
CA GLN A 141 20.76 -10.78 -8.81
C GLN A 141 20.65 -9.36 -8.25
N SER A 142 20.34 -8.40 -9.13
CA SER A 142 20.01 -7.03 -8.73
C SER A 142 18.84 -6.50 -9.57
N GLU A 143 17.90 -5.85 -8.91
CA GLU A 143 16.72 -5.23 -9.52
C GLU A 143 16.60 -3.78 -9.04
N THR A 144 16.21 -2.88 -9.93
CA THR A 144 15.92 -1.49 -9.58
C THR A 144 14.45 -1.18 -9.79
N MET A 145 13.90 -0.36 -8.91
CA MET A 145 12.56 0.19 -9.04
C MET A 145 12.54 1.59 -8.44
N ASP A 146 11.56 2.40 -8.83
CA ASP A 146 11.33 3.70 -8.22
C ASP A 146 9.88 3.73 -7.75
N PHE A 147 9.67 3.52 -6.44
CA PHE A 147 8.33 3.59 -5.90
C PHE A 147 7.91 5.06 -5.82
N GLN A 148 6.81 5.39 -6.51
CA GLN A 148 6.32 6.75 -6.61
C GLN A 148 4.96 6.82 -5.95
N THR A 149 4.87 7.52 -4.83
CA THR A 149 3.65 7.65 -4.04
C THR A 149 3.18 9.10 -4.08
N HIS A 150 1.94 9.32 -4.52
CA HIS A 150 1.29 10.61 -4.32
C HIS A 150 0.85 10.72 -2.87
N LEU A 151 1.35 11.72 -2.15
CA LEU A 151 1.01 11.99 -0.76
C LEU A 151 -0.13 13.00 -0.71
N TYR A 152 -1.21 12.61 -0.04
CA TYR A 152 -2.45 13.38 -0.06
C TYR A 152 -2.47 14.42 1.07
N ARG A 153 -3.13 15.55 0.78
CA ARG A 153 -3.60 16.47 1.82
C ARG A 153 -4.99 16.09 2.28
N HIS A 154 -5.31 16.46 3.51
CA HIS A 154 -6.64 16.31 4.06
C HIS A 154 -7.68 17.04 3.19
N GLY A 155 -8.70 16.30 2.74
CA GLY A 155 -9.76 16.81 1.88
C GLY A 155 -9.48 16.71 0.38
N GLU A 156 -8.24 16.42 -0.04
CA GLU A 156 -7.86 16.33 -1.46
C GLU A 156 -8.57 15.16 -2.16
N MET A 157 -8.54 13.98 -1.54
CA MET A 157 -9.18 12.78 -2.10
C MET A 157 -10.71 12.87 -2.10
N ASP A 158 -11.30 13.66 -1.20
CA ASP A 158 -12.75 13.85 -1.12
C ASP A 158 -13.34 14.37 -2.43
N GLU A 159 -12.63 15.28 -3.13
CA GLU A 159 -13.09 15.85 -4.40
C GLU A 159 -13.16 14.79 -5.50
N TYR A 160 -12.13 13.93 -5.58
CA TYR A 160 -12.11 12.81 -6.53
C TYR A 160 -13.24 11.82 -6.23
N LEU A 161 -13.44 11.46 -4.96
CA LEU A 161 -14.48 10.52 -4.54
C LEU A 161 -15.89 11.06 -4.83
N ARG A 162 -16.15 12.35 -4.57
CA ARG A 162 -17.41 13.01 -4.95
C ARG A 162 -17.58 13.05 -6.47
N GLY A 163 -16.51 13.31 -7.22
CA GLY A 163 -16.49 13.23 -8.68
C GLY A 163 -16.83 11.84 -9.23
N CYS A 164 -16.46 10.78 -8.51
CA CYS A 164 -16.83 9.40 -8.80
C CYS A 164 -18.24 9.02 -8.36
N GLY A 165 -18.97 9.91 -7.69
CA GLY A 165 -20.38 9.73 -7.32
C GLY A 165 -20.63 9.23 -5.90
N PHE A 166 -19.60 9.01 -5.08
CA PHE A 166 -19.79 8.65 -3.66
C PHE A 166 -20.49 9.79 -2.91
N GLN A 167 -21.49 9.45 -2.09
CA GLN A 167 -22.31 10.43 -1.37
C GLN A 167 -22.00 10.44 0.12
N GLY A 168 -21.69 9.27 0.70
CA GLY A 168 -21.19 9.15 2.07
C GLY A 168 -19.69 9.00 2.06
N ILE A 169 -18.96 9.96 2.63
CA ILE A 169 -17.51 9.91 2.80
C ILE A 169 -17.21 10.19 4.27
N SER A 170 -16.65 9.20 4.97
CA SER A 170 -16.06 9.37 6.29
C SER A 170 -14.54 9.21 6.18
N VAL A 171 -13.79 10.04 6.89
CA VAL A 171 -12.32 10.04 6.83
C VAL A 171 -11.76 9.93 8.24
N TYR A 172 -10.88 8.97 8.45
CA TYR A 172 -10.28 8.66 9.74
C TYR A 172 -8.75 8.78 9.70
N SER A 173 -8.14 9.23 10.79
CA SER A 173 -6.67 9.34 10.92
C SER A 173 -6.02 8.09 11.53
N SER A 174 -6.84 7.11 11.95
CA SER A 174 -6.34 5.88 12.56
C SER A 174 -7.36 4.75 12.47
N TYR A 175 -6.88 3.51 12.67
CA TYR A 175 -7.72 2.31 12.77
C TYR A 175 -8.69 2.31 13.97
N ARG A 176 -8.64 3.32 14.85
CA ARG A 176 -9.65 3.53 15.90
C ARG A 176 -10.85 4.36 15.44
N LYS A 177 -10.93 4.71 14.15
CA LYS A 177 -11.97 5.60 13.57
C LYS A 177 -11.98 6.99 14.19
N GLU A 178 -10.82 7.49 14.60
CA GLU A 178 -10.66 8.90 15.00
C GLU A 178 -10.84 9.78 13.75
N PRO A 179 -11.76 10.77 13.75
CA PRO A 179 -11.96 11.63 12.58
C PRO A 179 -10.67 12.36 12.20
N ALA A 180 -10.33 12.34 10.92
CA ALA A 180 -9.27 13.19 10.40
C ALA A 180 -9.76 14.65 10.38
N VAL A 181 -8.89 15.57 10.80
CA VAL A 181 -9.22 17.00 10.91
C VAL A 181 -8.21 17.92 10.22
N ASN A 182 -7.04 17.40 9.85
CA ASN A 182 -5.94 18.12 9.24
C ASN A 182 -4.89 17.14 8.66
N ASP A 183 -3.80 17.69 8.14
CA ASP A 183 -2.68 16.94 7.57
C ASP A 183 -1.75 16.31 8.64
N GLN A 184 -2.01 16.42 9.94
CA GLN A 184 -1.10 15.96 11.01
C GLN A 184 -1.36 14.48 11.39
N CYS A 185 -1.42 13.62 10.39
CA CYS A 185 -1.57 12.17 10.56
C CYS A 185 -0.84 11.45 9.44
N GLU A 186 -0.25 10.28 9.70
CA GLU A 186 0.52 9.53 8.70
C GLU A 186 -0.37 9.06 7.54
N MET A 187 -1.63 8.72 7.82
CA MET A 187 -2.56 8.16 6.86
C MET A 187 -3.97 8.76 6.98
N LEU A 188 -4.71 8.74 5.88
CA LEU A 188 -6.15 8.99 5.83
C LEU A 188 -6.86 7.72 5.38
N ILE A 189 -7.77 7.22 6.21
CA ILE A 189 -8.60 6.06 5.90
C ILE A 189 -9.99 6.56 5.49
N TYR A 190 -10.34 6.28 4.24
CA TYR A 190 -11.61 6.62 3.64
C TYR A 190 -12.60 5.47 3.79
N GLU A 191 -13.82 5.77 4.25
CA GLU A 191 -14.99 4.90 4.17
C GLU A 191 -16.02 5.58 3.26
N CYS A 192 -16.31 4.95 2.12
CA CYS A 192 -17.17 5.52 1.09
C CYS A 192 -18.41 4.65 0.79
N SER A 193 -19.56 5.31 0.56
CA SER A 193 -20.85 4.71 0.20
C SER A 193 -21.63 5.53 -0.83
#